data_AF-A0A0K0L7Q8-F1
#
_entry.id   AF-A0A0K0L7Q8-F1
#
_cell.length_a   1.000
_cell.length_b   1.000
_cell.length_c   1.000
_cell.angle_alpha   90.00
_cell.angle_beta   90.00
_cell.angle_gamma   90.00
#
_symmetry.space_group_name_H-M   'P 1'
#
loop_
_entity.id
_entity.type
_entity.pdbx_description
1 polymer ?
#
loop_
_entity_poly.entity_id
_entity_poly.type
_entity_poly.pdbx_seq_one_letter_code
_entity_poly.pdbx_strand_id
1 'polypeptide(L)'
;YELAVNPGAQERLRNEIDTVRTSIGGADKLSYETLQSMRYMDMVANETLRKWTPAPFLDRTCTKPYVLEDYNGHKVQLQKG
;
A
#
# COMPACT_ATOMS: atom_id res chain seq x y z
N TYR A 1 13.07 0.25 -8.89
CA TYR A 1 13.08 -0.70 -10.02
C TYR A 1 11.76 -0.67 -10.79
N GLU A 2 10.62 -1.01 -10.15
CA GLU A 2 9.30 -1.10 -10.81
C GLU A 2 8.91 0.12 -11.67
N LEU A 3 9.15 1.34 -11.20
CA LEU A 3 8.91 2.55 -11.98
C LEU A 3 9.86 2.70 -13.18
N ALA A 4 11.13 2.31 -13.02
CA ALA A 4 12.11 2.42 -14.11
C ALA A 4 11.83 1.42 -15.24
N VAL A 5 11.24 0.27 -14.92
CA VAL A 5 10.84 -0.74 -15.92
C VAL A 5 9.45 -0.51 -16.51
N ASN A 6 8.67 0.44 -15.96
CA ASN A 6 7.37 0.83 -16.48
C ASN A 6 7.33 2.34 -16.78
N PRO A 7 7.82 2.75 -17.97
CA PRO A 7 7.90 4.16 -18.34
C PRO A 7 6.55 4.88 -18.32
N GLY A 8 5.45 4.21 -18.70
CA GLY A 8 4.12 4.81 -18.70
C GLY A 8 3.61 5.13 -17.30
N ALA A 9 3.85 4.24 -16.33
CA ALA A 9 3.54 4.52 -14.92
C ALA A 9 4.42 5.66 -14.37
N GLN A 10 5.70 5.67 -14.73
CA GLN A 10 6.64 6.71 -14.30
C GLN A 10 6.26 8.09 -14.85
N GLU A 11 5.89 8.18 -16.13
CA GLU A 11 5.45 9.42 -16.77
C GLU A 11 4.16 9.93 -16.15
N ARG A 12 3.16 9.06 -15.96
CA ARG A 12 1.91 9.42 -15.30
C ARG A 12 2.13 9.95 -13.87
N LEU A 13 3.01 9.32 -13.12
CA LEU A 13 3.36 9.76 -11.76
C LEU A 13 4.06 11.12 -11.76
N ARG A 14 5.04 11.32 -12.67
CA ARG A 14 5.70 12.63 -12.81
C ARG A 14 4.71 13.73 -13.16
N ASN A 15 3.80 13.48 -14.11
CA ASN A 15 2.80 14.46 -14.51
C ASN A 15 1.89 14.88 -13.33
N GLU A 16 1.49 13.95 -12.48
CA GLU A 16 0.75 14.26 -11.25
C GLU A 16 1.59 15.14 -10.30
N ILE A 17 2.84 14.74 -10.05
CA ILE A 17 3.75 15.47 -9.15
C ILE A 17 4.03 16.89 -9.66
N ASP A 18 4.31 17.05 -10.96
CA ASP A 18 4.62 18.35 -11.56
C ASP A 18 3.38 19.28 -11.56
N THR A 19 2.19 18.71 -11.78
CA THR A 19 0.93 19.45 -11.68
C THR A 19 0.71 19.99 -10.27
N VAL A 20 0.87 19.13 -9.25
CA VAL A 20 0.68 19.53 -7.85
C VAL A 20 1.76 20.50 -7.39
N ARG A 21 3.03 20.27 -7.79
CA ARG A 21 4.14 21.19 -7.50
C ARG A 21 3.89 22.58 -8.06
N THR A 22 3.33 22.66 -9.26
CA THR A 22 2.95 23.93 -9.90
C THR A 22 1.80 24.58 -9.14
N SER A 23 0.78 23.81 -8.73
CA SER A 23 -0.38 24.36 -8.00
C SER A 23 -0.04 24.93 -6.63
N ILE A 24 0.95 24.37 -5.92
CA ILE A 24 1.40 24.88 -4.62
C ILE A 24 2.42 26.02 -4.74
N GLY A 25 2.90 26.34 -5.94
CA GLY A 25 3.86 27.42 -6.18
C GLY A 25 5.30 27.07 -5.81
N GLY A 26 5.69 25.79 -5.93
CA GLY A 26 7.07 25.33 -5.72
C GLY A 26 7.23 24.28 -4.63
N ALA A 27 8.40 23.64 -4.59
CA ALA A 27 8.68 22.54 -3.67
C ALA A 27 8.73 22.97 -2.19
N ASP A 28 9.08 24.24 -1.92
CA ASP A 28 9.22 24.78 -0.57
C ASP A 28 7.88 24.89 0.19
N LYS A 29 6.76 24.76 -0.53
CA LYS A 29 5.39 24.81 0.01
C LYS A 29 4.74 23.44 0.12
N LEU A 30 5.51 22.36 -0.04
CA LEU A 30 4.99 21.00 0.08
C LEU A 30 4.54 20.73 1.53
N SER A 31 3.25 20.49 1.72
CA SER A 31 2.67 20.08 3.00
C SER A 31 2.33 18.59 3.00
N TYR A 32 2.10 18.03 4.19
CA TYR A 32 1.69 16.64 4.36
C TYR A 32 0.34 16.36 3.68
N GLU A 33 -0.61 17.28 3.83
CA GLU A 33 -1.96 17.19 3.25
C GLU A 33 -1.89 17.19 1.72
N THR A 34 -0.99 18.02 1.16
CA THR A 34 -0.75 18.08 -0.28
C THR A 34 -0.23 16.74 -0.79
N LEU A 35 0.76 16.15 -0.11
CA LEU A 35 1.30 14.84 -0.48
C LEU A 35 0.23 13.75 -0.38
N GLN A 36 -0.59 13.78 0.67
CA GLN A 36 -1.68 12.82 0.87
C GLN A 36 -2.81 12.95 -0.17
N SER A 37 -2.96 14.13 -0.80
CA SER A 37 -3.94 14.35 -1.87
C SER A 37 -3.54 13.74 -3.23
N MET A 38 -2.27 13.34 -3.40
CA MET A 38 -1.75 12.77 -4.65
C MET A 38 -2.21 11.31 -4.78
N ARG A 39 -3.32 11.11 -5.49
CA ARG A 39 -3.98 9.81 -5.60
C ARG A 39 -3.12 8.78 -6.32
N TYR A 40 -2.48 9.13 -7.43
CA TYR A 40 -1.71 8.16 -8.20
C TYR A 40 -0.39 7.80 -7.51
N MET A 41 0.23 8.74 -6.81
CA MET A 41 1.35 8.45 -5.90
C MET A 41 0.98 7.40 -4.85
N ASP A 42 -0.16 7.55 -4.17
CA ASP A 42 -0.65 6.57 -3.19
C ASP A 42 -0.89 5.19 -3.82
N MET A 43 -1.48 5.15 -5.02
CA MET A 43 -1.65 3.90 -5.77
C MET A 43 -0.30 3.21 -6.07
N VAL A 44 0.72 3.97 -6.47
CA VAL A 44 2.07 3.44 -6.75
C VAL A 44 2.72 2.90 -5.48
N ALA A 45 2.59 3.59 -4.35
CA ALA A 45 3.10 3.13 -3.07
C ALA A 45 2.43 1.82 -2.64
N ASN A 46 1.10 1.75 -2.73
CA ASN A 46 0.32 0.55 -2.40
C ASN A 46 0.66 -0.63 -3.30
N GLU A 47 0.80 -0.43 -4.61
CA GLU A 47 1.18 -1.50 -5.54
C GLU A 47 2.61 -2.00 -5.28
N THR A 48 3.50 -1.10 -4.88
CA THR A 48 4.85 -1.47 -4.46
C THR A 48 4.80 -2.36 -3.22
N LEU A 49 4.01 -2.02 -2.20
CA LEU A 49 3.87 -2.82 -0.98
C LEU A 49 3.15 -4.15 -1.21
N ARG A 50 2.18 -4.19 -2.14
CA ARG A 50 1.49 -5.42 -2.56
C ARG A 50 2.46 -6.41 -3.21
N LYS A 51 3.38 -5.92 -4.05
CA LYS A 51 4.38 -6.75 -4.74
C LYS A 51 5.58 -7.09 -3.86
N TRP A 52 6.04 -6.12 -3.08
CA TRP A 52 7.24 -6.16 -2.25
C TRP A 52 6.86 -5.90 -0.79
N THR A 53 6.16 -6.86 -0.19
CA THR A 53 5.72 -6.74 1.20
C THR A 53 6.93 -6.80 2.14
N PRO A 54 7.22 -5.76 2.94
CA PRO A 54 8.40 -5.74 3.82
C PRO A 54 8.33 -6.79 4.94
N ALA A 55 7.12 -7.13 5.38
CA ALA A 55 6.85 -8.13 6.42
C ALA A 55 5.87 -9.18 5.88
N PRO A 56 6.36 -10.20 5.14
CA PRO A 56 5.49 -11.19 4.48
C PRO A 56 4.84 -12.18 5.45
N PHE A 57 5.39 -12.33 6.66
CA PHE A 57 4.88 -13.25 7.68
C PHE A 57 4.38 -12.48 8.89
N LEU A 58 3.23 -12.93 9.41
CA LEU A 58 2.62 -12.38 10.61
C LEU A 58 2.01 -13.51 11.43
N ASP A 59 2.84 -14.14 12.26
CA ASP A 59 2.44 -15.34 13.00
C ASP A 59 1.62 -15.00 14.24
N ARG A 60 0.77 -15.94 14.64
CA ARG A 60 -0.05 -15.88 15.86
C ARG A 60 -0.06 -17.24 16.52
N THR A 61 -0.02 -17.22 17.86
CA THR A 61 -0.16 -18.41 18.71
C THR A 61 -1.53 -18.40 19.37
N CYS A 62 -2.24 -19.53 19.30
CA CYS A 62 -3.57 -19.67 19.87
C CYS A 62 -3.48 -19.75 21.40
N THR A 63 -4.07 -18.79 22.12
CA THR A 63 -4.03 -18.76 23.60
C THR A 63 -5.21 -19.49 24.25
N LYS A 64 -6.30 -19.70 23.51
CA LYS A 64 -7.54 -20.38 23.94
C LYS A 64 -8.18 -21.09 22.74
N PRO A 65 -8.79 -22.27 22.92
CA PRO A 65 -9.46 -22.98 21.82
C PRO A 65 -10.48 -22.07 21.10
N TYR A 66 -10.39 -22.00 19.78
CA TYR A 66 -11.23 -21.13 18.96
C TYR A 66 -11.62 -21.83 17.65
N VAL A 67 -12.83 -21.61 17.18
CA VAL A 67 -13.30 -22.16 15.89
C VAL A 67 -13.23 -21.06 14.85
N LEU A 68 -12.39 -21.25 13.85
CA LEU A 68 -12.37 -20.43 12.64
C LEU A 68 -13.39 -20.98 11.65
N GLU A 69 -14.15 -20.08 11.02
CA GLU A 69 -15.05 -20.39 9.92
C GLU A 69 -14.56 -19.67 8.66
N ASP A 70 -14.39 -20.39 7.57
CA ASP A 70 -14.01 -19.80 6.28
C ASP A 70 -15.24 -19.21 5.55
N TYR A 71 -15.01 -18.54 4.42
CA TYR A 71 -16.08 -17.95 3.60
C TYR A 71 -17.06 -18.99 3.01
N ASN A 72 -16.69 -20.27 2.99
CA ASN A 72 -17.50 -21.37 2.48
C ASN A 72 -18.23 -22.12 3.62
N GLY A 73 -18.11 -21.67 4.87
CA GLY A 73 -18.72 -22.28 6.05
C GLY A 73 -17.96 -23.49 6.62
N HIS A 74 -16.75 -23.79 6.14
CA HIS A 74 -15.91 -24.82 6.73
C HIS A 74 -15.37 -24.36 8.08
N LYS A 75 -15.44 -25.25 9.07
CA LYS A 75 -15.04 -24.96 10.45
C LYS A 75 -13.74 -25.68 10.79
N VAL A 76 -12.75 -24.94 11.28
CA VAL A 76 -11.47 -25.46 11.77
C VAL A 76 -11.34 -25.10 13.24
N GLN A 77 -11.13 -26.10 14.09
CA GLN A 77 -10.91 -25.90 15.52
C GLN A 77 -9.41 -25.72 15.79
N LEU A 78 -9.02 -24.52 16.20
CA LEU A 78 -7.69 -24.22 16.68
C LEU A 78 -7.56 -24.62 18.15
N GLN A 79 -6.54 -25.42 18.45
CA GLN A 79 -6.17 -25.77 19.82
C GLN A 79 -5.19 -24.74 20.37
N LYS A 80 -5.16 -24.62 21.70
CA LYS A 80 -4.17 -23.77 22.37
C LYS A 80 -2.76 -24.31 22.12
N GLY A 81 -1.84 -23.46 21.66
CA GLY A 81 -0.46 -23.85 21.32
C GLY A 81 0.08 -23.07 20.14
#